data_AF-A0A927TL00-F1
#
_entry.id   AF-A0A927TL00-F1
#
_cell.length_a   1.000
_cell.length_b   1.000
_cell.length_c   1.000
_cell.angle_alpha   90.00
_cell.angle_beta   90.00
_cell.angle_gamma   90.00
#
_symmetry.space_group_name_H-M   'P 1'
#
loop_
_entity.id
_entity.type
_entity.pdbx_description
1 polymer ?
#
loop_
_entity_poly.entity_id
_entity_poly.type
_entity_poly.pdbx_seq_one_letter_code
_entity_poly.pdbx_strand_id
1 'polypeptide(L)'
;MERLTEKITNKETGEILAYRLKSASAVDHIKACRKLGELEDAEEQGRLFVLPCKVGDDVYFIPSKVNYKLNILNEHEENNRIYHQKIVRITFTRNEWYVECDKDLDYGTGRVHIQQHFGETWFLTEEEAEAALERMKGERNE
;
A
#
# COMPACT_ATOMS: atom_id res chain seq x y z
N MET A 1 -13.73 -11.13 -10.03
CA MET A 1 -13.18 -11.64 -11.30
C MET A 1 -12.63 -13.04 -11.08
N GLU A 2 -12.96 -13.99 -11.95
CA GLU A 2 -12.45 -15.36 -11.83
C GLU A 2 -10.95 -15.43 -12.18
N ARG A 3 -10.19 -16.19 -11.39
CA ARG A 3 -8.76 -16.41 -11.58
C ARG A 3 -8.52 -17.70 -12.36
N LEU A 4 -8.01 -17.59 -13.60
CA LEU A 4 -7.72 -18.71 -14.51
C LEU A 4 -6.41 -19.46 -14.20
N THR A 5 -5.46 -18.77 -13.56
CA THR A 5 -4.13 -19.30 -13.25
C THR A 5 -3.93 -19.53 -11.76
N GLU A 6 -3.12 -20.51 -11.41
CA GLU A 6 -2.53 -20.69 -10.09
C GLU A 6 -1.10 -20.13 -10.06
N LYS A 7 -0.69 -19.64 -8.89
CA LYS A 7 0.70 -19.18 -8.67
C LYS A 7 1.56 -20.39 -8.33
N ILE A 8 2.69 -20.54 -9.02
CA ILE A 8 3.75 -21.45 -8.60
C ILE A 8 4.77 -20.58 -7.86
N THR A 9 4.95 -20.86 -6.57
CA THR A 9 5.84 -20.08 -5.70
C THR A 9 7.03 -20.89 -5.22
N ASN A 10 8.17 -20.24 -5.02
CA ASN A 10 9.26 -20.80 -4.25
C ASN A 10 8.78 -21.01 -2.80
N LYS A 11 8.99 -22.21 -2.26
CA LYS A 11 8.51 -22.56 -0.92
C LYS A 11 9.30 -21.89 0.21
N GLU A 12 10.55 -21.53 -0.05
CA GLU A 12 11.44 -20.92 0.95
C GLU A 12 11.30 -19.39 0.94
N THR A 13 11.26 -18.77 -0.24
CA THR A 13 11.23 -17.30 -0.38
C THR A 13 9.82 -16.73 -0.60
N GLY A 14 8.85 -17.55 -0.99
CA GLY A 14 7.50 -17.09 -1.37
C GLY A 14 7.43 -16.41 -2.75
N GLU A 15 8.55 -16.29 -3.47
CA GLU A 15 8.63 -15.66 -4.77
C GLU A 15 7.76 -16.37 -5.82
N ILE A 16 7.04 -15.61 -6.65
CA ILE A 16 6.24 -16.18 -7.74
C ILE A 16 7.18 -16.54 -8.90
N LEU A 17 7.34 -17.83 -9.16
CA LEU A 17 8.19 -18.35 -10.23
C LEU A 17 7.46 -18.42 -11.56
N ALA A 18 6.18 -18.78 -11.53
CA ALA A 18 5.37 -18.91 -12.74
C ALA A 18 3.88 -18.83 -12.43
N TYR A 19 3.09 -18.64 -13.49
CA TYR A 19 1.64 -18.80 -13.48
C TYR A 19 1.28 -20.00 -14.33
N ARG A 20 0.54 -20.97 -13.77
CA ARG A 20 0.07 -22.16 -14.48
C ARG A 20 -1.43 -22.09 -14.68
N LEU A 21 -1.93 -22.49 -15.85
CA LEU A 21 -3.38 -22.62 -16.05
C LEU A 21 -3.93 -23.77 -15.21
N LYS A 22 -5.06 -23.53 -14.54
CA LYS A 22 -5.73 -24.56 -13.73
C LYS A 22 -6.24 -25.74 -14.57
N SER A 23 -6.42 -25.53 -15.86
CA SER A 23 -6.89 -26.50 -16.83
C SER A 23 -6.05 -26.39 -18.11
N ALA A 24 -5.70 -27.54 -18.67
CA ALA A 24 -4.93 -27.63 -19.90
C ALA A 24 -5.81 -27.65 -21.17
N SER A 25 -7.11 -27.36 -21.05
CA SER A 25 -8.00 -27.36 -22.21
C SER A 25 -7.60 -26.25 -23.21
N ALA A 26 -7.76 -26.51 -24.51
CA ALA A 26 -7.52 -25.49 -25.53
C ALA A 26 -8.42 -24.25 -25.31
N VAL A 27 -9.63 -24.45 -24.79
CA VAL A 27 -10.57 -23.38 -24.45
C VAL A 27 -10.02 -22.47 -23.36
N ASP A 28 -9.41 -23.03 -22.31
CA ASP A 28 -8.87 -22.24 -21.20
C ASP A 28 -7.57 -21.52 -21.58
N HIS A 29 -6.77 -22.10 -22.49
CA HIS A 29 -5.64 -21.38 -23.10
C HIS A 29 -6.11 -20.15 -23.88
N ILE A 30 -7.14 -20.29 -24.72
CA ILE A 30 -7.71 -19.17 -25.47
C ILE A 30 -8.24 -18.08 -24.53
N LYS A 31 -8.97 -18.45 -23.45
CA LYS A 31 -9.44 -17.50 -22.44
C LYS A 31 -8.30 -16.76 -21.75
N ALA A 32 -7.21 -17.46 -21.44
CA ALA A 32 -6.04 -16.88 -20.81
C ALA A 32 -5.31 -15.90 -21.74
N CYS A 33 -5.08 -16.29 -23.00
CA CYS A 33 -4.49 -15.41 -24.02
C CYS A 33 -5.34 -14.15 -24.23
N ARG A 34 -6.68 -14.29 -24.29
CA ARG A 34 -7.57 -13.14 -24.40
C ARG A 34 -7.43 -12.19 -23.21
N LYS A 35 -7.46 -12.73 -21.99
CA LYS A 35 -7.30 -11.94 -20.78
C LYS A 35 -5.94 -11.24 -20.71
N LEU A 36 -4.89 -11.89 -21.19
CA LEU A 36 -3.55 -11.29 -21.28
C LEU A 36 -3.55 -10.13 -22.29
N GLY A 37 -4.06 -10.36 -23.51
CA GLY A 37 -4.16 -9.31 -24.52
C GLY A 37 -5.00 -8.11 -24.06
N GLU A 38 -6.10 -8.33 -23.33
CA GLU A 38 -6.90 -7.23 -22.75
C GLU A 38 -6.11 -6.39 -21.72
N LEU A 39 -5.17 -7.00 -21.00
CA LEU A 39 -4.29 -6.30 -20.06
C LEU A 39 -3.17 -5.56 -20.79
N GLU A 40 -2.56 -6.18 -21.81
CA GLU A 40 -1.55 -5.57 -22.68
C GLU A 40 -2.13 -4.34 -23.40
N ASP A 41 -3.32 -4.46 -24.01
CA ASP A 41 -4.03 -3.35 -24.64
C ASP A 41 -4.33 -2.22 -23.63
N ALA A 42 -4.70 -2.56 -22.40
CA ALA A 42 -4.96 -1.58 -21.35
C ALA A 42 -3.67 -0.87 -20.90
N GLU A 43 -2.55 -1.58 -20.86
CA GLU A 43 -1.23 -1.02 -20.56
C GLU A 43 -0.78 -0.07 -21.67
N GLU A 44 -0.85 -0.48 -22.93
CA GLU A 44 -0.51 0.35 -24.10
C GLU A 44 -1.36 1.63 -24.16
N GLN A 45 -2.63 1.55 -23.75
CA GLN A 45 -3.55 2.70 -23.71
C GLN A 45 -3.41 3.56 -22.44
N GLY A 46 -2.49 3.22 -21.52
CA GLY A 46 -2.30 3.94 -20.25
C GLY A 46 -3.48 3.81 -19.27
N ARG A 47 -4.30 2.77 -19.42
CA ARG A 47 -5.45 2.46 -18.53
C ARG A 47 -5.12 1.45 -17.43
N LEU A 48 -3.99 0.75 -17.54
CA LEU A 48 -3.53 -0.18 -16.50
C LEU A 48 -2.76 0.56 -15.41
N PHE A 49 -3.32 0.59 -14.20
CA PHE A 49 -2.67 1.18 -13.03
C PHE A 49 -2.62 0.15 -11.89
N VAL A 50 -1.42 -0.18 -11.42
CA VAL A 50 -1.19 -1.15 -10.35
C VAL A 50 -0.98 -0.40 -9.04
N LEU A 51 -2.00 -0.40 -8.18
CA LEU A 51 -1.89 0.16 -6.83
C LEU A 51 -1.05 -0.77 -5.94
N PRO A 52 -0.25 -0.20 -5.01
CA PRO A 52 0.48 -0.99 -4.02
C PRO A 52 -0.46 -1.58 -2.94
N CYS A 53 -1.69 -1.06 -2.83
CA CYS A 53 -2.69 -1.44 -1.85
C CYS A 53 -4.09 -1.53 -2.45
N LYS A 54 -5.03 -2.06 -1.69
CA LYS A 54 -6.47 -2.12 -2.00
C LYS A 54 -7.31 -1.69 -0.78
N VAL A 55 -8.58 -1.39 -1.04
CA VAL A 55 -9.56 -1.17 0.03
C VAL A 55 -9.60 -2.39 0.95
N GLY A 56 -9.56 -2.14 2.25
CA GLY A 56 -9.51 -3.15 3.29
C GLY A 56 -8.09 -3.56 3.72
N ASP A 57 -7.04 -3.11 3.03
CA ASP A 57 -5.67 -3.32 3.50
C ASP A 57 -5.40 -2.50 4.77
N ASP A 58 -4.55 -3.08 5.60
CA ASP A 58 -3.99 -2.45 6.79
C ASP A 58 -2.86 -1.49 6.39
N VAL A 59 -2.84 -0.32 7.00
CA VAL A 59 -1.80 0.69 6.81
C VAL A 59 -1.34 1.23 8.15
N TYR A 60 -0.07 1.62 8.19
CA TYR A 60 0.59 2.11 9.39
C TYR A 60 1.11 3.51 9.13
N PHE A 61 0.75 4.46 9.97
CA PHE A 61 1.11 5.87 9.83
C PHE A 61 1.97 6.32 11.01
N ILE A 62 2.92 7.22 10.74
CA ILE A 62 3.72 7.91 11.75
C ILE A 62 3.65 9.44 11.52
N PRO A 63 3.79 10.27 12.56
CA PRO A 63 3.85 11.72 12.36
C PRO A 63 4.98 12.13 11.41
N SER A 64 4.75 13.18 10.62
CA SER A 64 5.83 13.80 9.85
C SER A 64 6.93 14.33 10.77
N LYS A 65 8.14 14.54 10.26
CA LYS A 65 9.27 15.10 11.04
C LYS A 65 8.92 16.41 11.76
N VAL A 66 8.11 17.25 11.12
CA VAL A 66 7.64 18.51 11.71
C VAL A 66 6.66 18.25 12.85
N ASN A 67 5.64 17.41 12.63
CA ASN A 67 4.67 17.06 13.66
C ASN A 67 5.33 16.33 14.84
N TYR A 68 6.32 15.47 14.56
CA TYR A 68 7.08 14.77 15.58
C TYR A 68 7.76 15.74 16.55
N LYS A 69 8.44 16.77 16.02
CA LYS A 69 9.09 17.82 16.83
C LYS A 69 8.07 18.69 17.57
N LEU A 70 6.95 19.04 16.93
CA LEU A 70 5.88 19.80 17.55
C LEU A 70 5.23 19.05 18.72
N ASN A 71 5.02 17.74 18.59
CA ASN A 71 4.49 16.91 19.66
C ASN A 71 5.40 16.93 20.90
N ILE A 72 6.73 16.88 20.72
CA ILE A 72 7.69 17.03 21.82
C ILE A 72 7.60 18.42 22.44
N LEU A 73 7.62 19.47 21.62
CA LEU A 73 7.57 20.86 22.09
C LEU A 73 6.31 21.16 22.91
N ASN A 74 5.20 20.52 22.56
CA ASN A 74 3.91 20.69 23.22
C ASN A 74 3.66 19.65 24.33
N GLU A 75 4.69 18.92 24.79
CA GLU A 75 4.58 17.90 25.87
C GLU A 75 3.57 16.76 25.55
N HIS A 76 3.45 16.41 24.27
CA HIS A 76 2.55 15.40 23.73
C HIS A 76 3.31 14.27 23.01
N GLU A 77 4.41 13.80 23.61
CA GLU A 77 5.27 12.75 23.04
C GLU A 77 4.53 11.43 22.79
N GLU A 78 3.45 11.16 23.53
CA GLU A 78 2.57 10.01 23.32
C GLU A 78 1.98 9.94 21.91
N ASN A 79 1.91 11.08 21.20
CA ASN A 79 1.45 11.15 19.83
C ASN A 79 2.52 10.71 18.80
N ASN A 80 3.78 10.54 19.23
CA ASN A 80 4.89 10.06 18.40
C ASN A 80 4.96 8.54 18.37
N ARG A 81 3.87 7.93 17.91
CA ARG A 81 3.70 6.49 17.80
C ARG A 81 3.24 6.08 16.41
N ILE A 82 3.19 4.78 16.18
CA ILE A 82 2.58 4.20 14.99
C ILE A 82 1.06 4.14 15.19
N TYR A 83 0.34 4.48 14.14
CA TYR A 83 -1.10 4.42 14.06
C TYR A 83 -1.49 3.39 13.00
N HIS A 84 -2.20 2.35 13.42
CA HIS A 84 -2.80 1.37 12.52
C HIS A 84 -4.17 1.86 12.08
N GLN A 85 -4.46 1.79 10.79
CA GLN A 85 -5.75 2.10 10.20
C GLN A 85 -6.04 1.15 9.03
N LYS A 86 -7.28 1.12 8.54
CA LYS A 86 -7.69 0.34 7.37
C LYS A 86 -8.16 1.24 6.24
N ILE A 87 -7.74 0.95 5.01
CA ILE A 87 -8.16 1.71 3.84
C ILE A 87 -9.66 1.51 3.59
N VAL A 88 -10.42 2.60 3.57
CA VAL A 88 -11.86 2.61 3.25
C VAL A 88 -12.16 3.11 1.84
N ARG A 89 -11.31 3.98 1.29
CA ARG A 89 -11.49 4.55 -0.04
C ARG A 89 -10.16 4.87 -0.69
N ILE A 90 -10.08 4.70 -2.01
CA ILE A 90 -8.95 5.14 -2.83
C ILE A 90 -9.50 6.15 -3.84
N THR A 91 -8.93 7.35 -3.85
CA THR A 91 -9.41 8.45 -4.69
C THR A 91 -8.33 8.85 -5.68
N PHE A 92 -8.69 8.88 -6.97
CA PHE A 92 -7.83 9.39 -8.04
C PHE A 92 -8.22 10.83 -8.36
N THR A 93 -7.22 11.70 -8.43
CA THR A 93 -7.36 13.09 -8.86
C THR A 93 -6.64 13.28 -10.19
N ARG A 94 -6.60 14.52 -10.70
CA ARG A 94 -5.94 14.83 -11.97
C ARG A 94 -4.46 14.47 -12.00
N ASN A 95 -3.75 14.64 -10.89
CA ASN A 95 -2.29 14.52 -10.83
C ASN A 95 -1.80 13.47 -9.81
N GLU A 96 -2.68 13.02 -8.91
CA GLU A 96 -2.28 12.25 -7.73
C GLU A 96 -3.39 11.28 -7.33
N TRP A 97 -3.06 10.28 -6.53
CA TRP A 97 -4.04 9.49 -5.79
C TRP A 97 -3.71 9.47 -4.32
N TYR A 98 -4.74 9.21 -3.51
CA TYR A 98 -4.61 9.10 -2.06
C TYR A 98 -5.56 8.04 -1.53
N VAL A 99 -5.23 7.53 -0.35
CA VAL A 99 -6.09 6.64 0.41
C VAL A 99 -6.77 7.41 1.52
N GLU A 100 -8.01 7.05 1.78
CA GLU A 100 -8.73 7.42 2.96
C GLU A 100 -8.88 6.20 3.86
N CYS A 101 -8.64 6.41 5.14
CA CYS A 101 -8.67 5.37 6.15
C CYS A 101 -9.84 5.53 7.12
N ASP A 102 -10.22 4.45 7.78
CA ASP A 102 -11.23 4.46 8.82
C ASP A 102 -10.81 5.33 10.01
N LYS A 103 -11.82 5.78 10.76
CA LYS A 103 -11.63 6.72 11.86
C LYS A 103 -11.28 5.95 13.13
N ASP A 104 -10.01 5.67 13.37
CA ASP A 104 -9.54 5.24 14.69
C ASP A 104 -9.09 6.42 15.58
N LEU A 105 -9.17 7.66 15.10
CA LEU A 105 -8.68 8.84 15.81
C LEU A 105 -9.76 9.90 16.06
N ASP A 106 -9.86 10.31 17.34
CA ASP A 106 -10.55 11.52 17.82
C ASP A 106 -9.88 12.82 17.33
N TYR A 107 -8.69 12.74 16.73
CA TYR A 107 -7.99 13.87 16.12
C TYR A 107 -8.10 13.88 14.60
N GLY A 108 -8.53 15.04 14.06
CA GLY A 108 -9.06 15.21 12.71
C GLY A 108 -8.06 15.30 11.54
N THR A 109 -6.79 14.89 11.67
CA THR A 109 -5.77 15.14 10.63
C THR A 109 -5.07 13.90 10.05
N GLY A 110 -5.46 12.68 10.42
CA GLY A 110 -4.79 11.44 9.97
C GLY A 110 -5.51 10.59 8.92
N ARG A 111 -6.63 11.06 8.36
CA ARG A 111 -7.54 10.20 7.56
C ARG A 111 -7.17 10.06 6.09
N VAL A 112 -6.30 10.93 5.58
CA VAL A 112 -5.95 10.97 4.16
C VAL A 112 -4.44 10.80 4.05
N HIS A 113 -4.00 9.75 3.35
CA HIS A 113 -2.59 9.52 3.07
C HIS A 113 -2.36 9.62 1.56
N ILE A 114 -1.58 10.63 1.17
CA ILE A 114 -1.27 10.88 -0.24
C ILE A 114 -0.13 9.98 -0.70
N GLN A 115 -0.16 9.58 -1.97
CA GLN A 115 0.86 8.74 -2.59
C GLN A 115 2.28 9.25 -2.35
N GLN A 116 2.51 10.56 -2.38
CA GLN A 116 3.85 11.16 -2.27
C GLN A 116 4.54 10.86 -0.94
N HIS A 117 3.77 10.58 0.12
CA HIS A 117 4.33 10.25 1.44
C HIS A 117 4.38 8.75 1.73
N PHE A 118 4.07 7.91 0.74
CA PHE A 118 4.15 6.46 0.87
C PHE A 118 5.61 6.03 1.06
N GLY A 119 5.88 5.24 2.09
CA GLY A 119 7.26 4.88 2.48
C GLY A 119 7.99 5.95 3.29
N GLU A 120 7.36 7.10 3.56
CA GLU A 120 7.92 8.16 4.40
C GLU A 120 7.15 8.35 5.70
N THR A 121 5.82 8.50 5.61
CA THR A 121 4.94 8.70 6.78
C THR A 121 3.81 7.69 6.87
N TRP A 122 3.57 6.91 5.81
CA TRP A 122 2.63 5.80 5.86
C TRP A 122 3.14 4.59 5.05
N PHE A 123 2.78 3.40 5.51
CA PHE A 123 3.40 2.13 5.14
C PHE A 123 2.36 1.01 5.07
N LEU A 124 2.68 -0.09 4.38
CA LEU A 124 1.80 -1.27 4.31
C LEU A 124 2.10 -2.30 5.40
N THR A 125 3.25 -2.20 6.06
CA THR A 125 3.61 -3.08 7.17
C THR A 125 4.02 -2.29 8.40
N GLU A 126 3.84 -2.90 9.56
CA GLU A 126 4.20 -2.30 10.85
C GLU A 126 5.71 -2.16 10.95
N GLU A 127 6.47 -3.15 10.47
CA GLU A 127 7.93 -3.18 10.52
C GLU A 127 8.55 -2.02 9.73
N GLU A 128 7.98 -1.69 8.56
CA GLU A 128 8.41 -0.52 7.78
C GLU A 128 8.17 0.80 8.55
N ALA A 129 7.02 0.90 9.23
CA ALA A 129 6.68 2.07 10.04
C ALA A 129 7.57 2.19 11.29
N GLU A 130 7.86 1.08 11.97
CA GLU A 130 8.80 1.01 13.09
C GLU A 130 10.20 1.46 12.67
N ALA A 131 10.72 0.91 11.58
CA ALA A 131 12.03 1.30 11.06
C ALA A 131 12.08 2.79 10.72
N ALA A 132 11.02 3.35 10.14
CA ALA A 132 10.94 4.77 9.86
C ALA A 132 10.89 5.64 11.13
N LEU A 133 10.12 5.23 12.13
CA LEU A 133 10.01 5.95 13.41
C LEU A 133 11.32 5.92 14.20
N GLU A 134 12.00 4.77 14.24
CA GLU A 134 13.31 4.64 14.90
C GLU A 134 14.38 5.50 14.23
N ARG A 135 14.38 5.62 12.90
CA ARG A 135 15.26 6.57 12.20
C ARG A 135 15.00 8.01 12.66
N MET A 136 13.74 8.42 12.81
CA MET A 136 13.41 9.78 13.30
C MET A 136 13.85 10.00 14.75
N LYS A 137 13.77 8.97 15.61
CA LYS A 137 14.31 9.04 16.98
C LYS A 137 15.82 9.17 16.99
N GLY A 138 16.53 8.50 16.08
CA GLY A 138 17.98 8.58 15.92
C GLY A 138 18.48 9.96 15.48
N GLU A 139 17.80 10.59 14.52
CA GLU A 139 18.10 11.96 14.02
C GLU A 139 17.98 13.05 15.10
N ARG A 140 17.41 12.75 16.27
CA ARG A 140 17.35 13.66 17.43
C ARG A 140 18.69 13.75 18.16
N ASN A 141 19.50 12.70 18.09
CA ASN A 141 20.70 12.54 18.93
C ASN A 141 21.99 13.01 18.23
N GLU A 142 21.87 13.66 17.07
CA GLU A 142 22.93 14.35 16.32
C GLU A 142 22.68 15.86 16.31
#